data_AF-A0A7S2U9I3-F1
#
_entry.id   AF-A0A7S2U9I3-F1
#
_cell.length_a   1.000
_cell.length_b   1.000
_cell.length_c   1.000
_cell.angle_alpha   90.00
_cell.angle_beta   90.00
_cell.angle_gamma   90.00
#
_symmetry.space_group_name_H-M   'P 1'
#
loop_
_entity.id
_entity.type
_entity.pdbx_description
1 polymer ?
#
loop_
_entity_poly.entity_id
_entity_poly.type
_entity_poly.pdbx_seq_one_letter_code
_entity_poly.pdbx_strand_id
1 'polypeptide(L)'
;VFFTPRIGSFNVKMFLSYIQADGYEPLSVEGVVFTIDNKTVCDSIATESVGHADGHRAQLEGLSKILCAGPFRPGQLFELMEEQHIDSIISRQLFIDLVAAASELNPMAVYGDGYWADHWTYYMDLIHNYLAIYPDWEEHVMFDESLPYFFSPVFVKPRSEKYVLSVKFGGVGFHVRQLQATIKDEVKIVEQQKILKDATGSHDLQYNWKHANTGGIFKSSPIAKLFLLGAIKFATRDSYGMGIEYEGGKPGWNDAMNGLVGMVGSGMPETYELNVLLEYVKSTVKKYKRPLVVPFELNDLIDSINLALDELDRSGYKDESVLQTVVPEALFAYWDTVASAREAYREKVRDEFSGRTIEMSPKSVDQMISRWIQQIKLGQARAMEIGTHGHGDNSTS
;
A
#
# COMPACT_ATOMS: atom_id res chain seq x y z
N VAL A 1 -16.77 6.23 8.48
CA VAL A 1 -17.14 7.64 8.26
C VAL A 1 -18.64 7.89 8.35
N PHE A 2 -19.51 7.00 7.83
CA PHE A 2 -20.97 7.19 7.88
C PHE A 2 -21.55 7.43 9.29
N PHE A 3 -21.19 6.59 10.27
CA PHE A 3 -21.69 6.69 11.65
C PHE A 3 -20.97 7.74 12.49
N THR A 4 -19.71 8.03 12.16
CA THR A 4 -18.90 9.03 12.87
C THR A 4 -18.20 9.93 11.84
N PRO A 5 -18.91 10.91 11.25
CA PRO A 5 -18.33 11.76 10.19
C PRO A 5 -17.12 12.55 10.66
N ARG A 6 -17.07 12.90 11.95
CA ARG A 6 -15.99 13.69 12.57
C ARG A 6 -14.58 13.09 12.39
N ILE A 7 -14.45 11.81 12.05
CA ILE A 7 -13.15 11.21 11.71
C ILE A 7 -12.57 11.77 10.40
N GLY A 8 -13.40 12.38 9.55
CA GLY A 8 -12.99 13.00 8.29
C GLY A 8 -12.20 12.04 7.39
N SER A 9 -11.08 12.53 6.84
CA SER A 9 -10.18 11.79 5.95
C SER A 9 -9.19 10.88 6.70
N PHE A 10 -9.29 10.76 8.03
CA PHE A 10 -8.32 10.03 8.85
C PHE A 10 -8.06 8.61 8.34
N ASN A 11 -9.10 7.80 8.16
CA ASN A 11 -8.96 6.42 7.68
C ASN A 11 -8.37 6.37 6.26
N VAL A 12 -8.80 7.27 5.37
CA VAL A 12 -8.28 7.32 3.99
C VAL A 12 -6.77 7.61 4.03
N LYS A 13 -6.35 8.64 4.77
CA LYS A 13 -4.93 9.01 4.90
C LYS A 13 -4.11 7.89 5.55
N MET A 14 -4.65 7.26 6.58
CA MET A 14 -4.01 6.15 7.28
C MET A 14 -3.76 4.97 6.34
N PHE A 15 -4.79 4.46 5.67
CA PHE A 15 -4.66 3.29 4.79
C PHE A 15 -3.85 3.58 3.53
N LEU A 16 -3.98 4.77 2.94
CA LEU A 16 -3.14 5.14 1.78
C LEU A 16 -1.67 5.37 2.17
N SER A 17 -1.38 5.69 3.44
CA SER A 17 0.00 5.71 3.93
C SER A 17 0.63 4.32 3.93
N TYR A 18 -0.18 3.26 4.10
CA TYR A 18 0.30 1.89 4.14
C TYR A 18 0.62 1.27 2.77
N ILE A 19 0.26 1.92 1.67
CA ILE A 19 0.73 1.52 0.34
C ILE A 19 2.26 1.57 0.32
N GLN A 20 2.86 0.42 0.02
CA GLN A 20 4.29 0.25 -0.15
C GLN A 20 4.75 0.70 -1.53
N ALA A 21 6.04 1.01 -1.65
CA ALA A 21 6.65 1.37 -2.92
C ALA A 21 6.56 0.26 -3.99
N ASP A 22 6.45 -1.00 -3.58
CA ASP A 22 6.42 -2.19 -4.43
C ASP A 22 4.99 -2.68 -4.77
N GLY A 23 3.98 -1.92 -4.36
CA GLY A 23 2.57 -2.16 -4.69
C GLY A 23 1.85 -3.14 -3.76
N TYR A 24 2.35 -3.36 -2.56
CA TYR A 24 1.68 -4.14 -1.51
C TYR A 24 1.41 -3.32 -0.24
N GLU A 25 0.95 -4.00 0.81
CA GLU A 25 0.52 -3.42 2.08
C GLU A 25 0.82 -4.39 3.23
N PRO A 26 0.92 -3.90 4.48
CA PRO A 26 1.05 -4.74 5.66
C PRO A 26 -0.17 -5.65 5.89
N LEU A 27 0.01 -6.71 6.68
CA LEU A 27 -1.07 -7.65 7.02
C LEU A 27 -1.99 -7.09 8.10
N SER A 28 -1.40 -6.60 9.20
CA SER A 28 -2.15 -6.13 10.37
C SER A 28 -2.01 -4.62 10.50
N VAL A 29 -3.14 -3.94 10.72
CA VAL A 29 -3.18 -2.55 11.18
C VAL A 29 -3.31 -2.59 12.70
N GLU A 30 -2.32 -2.02 13.38
CA GLU A 30 -2.29 -1.92 14.82
C GLU A 30 -2.97 -0.64 15.29
N GLY A 31 -3.29 -0.57 16.58
CA GLY A 31 -3.75 0.69 17.16
C GLY A 31 -2.75 1.81 16.87
N VAL A 32 -3.24 3.03 16.69
CA VAL A 32 -2.40 4.22 16.53
C VAL A 32 -1.57 4.50 17.79
N VAL A 33 -0.43 5.15 17.62
CA VAL A 33 0.38 5.65 18.74
C VAL A 33 0.47 7.17 18.65
N PHE A 34 0.62 7.81 19.80
CA PHE A 34 0.66 9.26 19.94
C PHE A 34 2.07 9.70 20.33
N THR A 35 2.52 10.84 19.81
CA THR A 35 3.80 11.46 20.16
C THR A 35 3.60 12.93 20.49
N ILE A 36 4.35 13.44 21.47
CA ILE A 36 4.45 14.87 21.78
C ILE A 36 5.93 15.24 21.86
N ASP A 37 6.43 15.91 20.83
CA ASP A 37 7.86 16.25 20.75
C ASP A 37 8.18 17.58 21.44
N ASN A 38 7.17 18.41 21.70
CA ASN A 38 7.35 19.72 22.31
C ASN A 38 7.34 19.63 23.83
N LYS A 39 8.53 19.72 24.44
CA LYS A 39 8.70 19.72 25.90
C LYS A 39 7.84 20.75 26.64
N THR A 40 7.68 21.95 26.08
CA THR A 40 6.85 23.00 26.69
C THR A 40 5.38 22.59 26.75
N VAL A 41 4.90 21.88 25.72
CA VAL A 41 3.53 21.36 25.68
C VAL A 41 3.36 20.23 26.69
N CYS A 42 4.31 19.30 26.79
CA CYS A 42 4.32 18.27 27.84
C CYS A 42 4.28 18.89 29.24
N ASP A 43 5.09 19.92 29.50
CA ASP A 43 5.13 20.63 30.79
C ASP A 43 3.81 21.34 31.09
N SER A 44 3.18 21.95 30.06
CA SER A 44 1.88 22.61 30.19
C SER A 44 0.77 21.61 30.53
N ILE A 45 0.70 20.48 29.82
CA ILE A 45 -0.30 19.43 30.06
C ILE A 45 -0.09 18.85 31.46
N ALA A 46 1.17 18.58 31.86
CA ALA A 46 1.46 18.07 33.19
C ALA A 46 0.99 19.03 34.29
N THR A 47 1.26 20.33 34.11
CA THR A 47 0.85 21.41 35.01
C THR A 47 -0.66 21.50 35.15
N GLU A 48 -1.39 21.48 34.04
CA GLU A 48 -2.85 21.49 34.03
C GLU A 48 -3.44 20.22 34.68
N SER A 49 -2.77 19.09 34.50
CA SER A 49 -3.24 17.78 34.95
C SER A 49 -3.03 17.51 36.43
N VAL A 50 -1.92 17.97 37.02
CA VAL A 50 -1.53 17.68 38.42
C VAL A 50 -1.68 18.91 39.32
N GLY A 51 -1.68 20.12 38.76
CA GLY A 51 -1.83 21.39 39.47
C GLY A 51 -0.51 22.03 39.92
N HIS A 52 -0.59 23.30 40.35
CA HIS A 52 0.57 24.18 40.57
C HIS A 52 1.20 24.15 41.98
N ALA A 53 0.74 23.27 42.87
CA ALA A 53 1.22 23.28 44.26
C ALA A 53 2.67 22.79 44.36
N ASP A 54 3.50 23.44 45.18
CA ASP A 54 4.93 23.10 45.36
C ASP A 54 5.16 21.62 45.73
N GLY A 55 4.21 20.99 46.44
CA GLY A 55 4.25 19.58 46.80
C GLY A 55 4.10 18.60 45.62
N HIS A 56 3.70 19.07 44.44
CA HIS A 56 3.44 18.23 43.26
C HIS A 56 4.60 18.22 42.26
N ARG A 57 5.72 18.89 42.56
CA ARG A 57 6.84 19.04 41.62
C ARG A 57 7.35 17.72 41.03
N ALA A 58 7.47 16.67 41.85
CA ALA A 58 7.93 15.36 41.39
C ALA A 58 6.93 14.70 40.41
N GLN A 59 5.62 14.85 40.66
CA GLN A 59 4.57 14.33 39.78
C GLN A 59 4.50 15.10 38.45
N LEU A 60 4.70 16.42 38.49
CA LEU A 60 4.79 17.27 37.30
C LEU A 60 5.96 16.87 36.41
N GLU A 61 7.16 16.75 37.00
CA GLU A 61 8.36 16.31 36.28
C GLU A 61 8.20 14.89 35.74
N GLY A 62 7.58 13.99 36.51
CA GLY A 62 7.26 12.61 36.11
C GLY A 62 6.31 12.55 34.92
N LEU A 63 5.16 13.21 34.99
CA LEU A 63 4.15 13.20 33.93
C LEU A 63 4.69 13.83 32.64
N SER A 64 5.36 14.98 32.76
CA SER A 64 5.96 15.63 31.61
C SER A 64 7.06 14.78 30.97
N LYS A 65 7.82 14.02 31.78
CA LYS A 65 8.78 13.05 31.26
C LYS A 65 8.07 11.92 30.51
N ILE A 66 6.98 11.35 31.06
CA ILE A 66 6.21 10.29 30.38
C ILE A 66 5.69 10.78 29.02
N LEU A 67 5.04 11.95 28.99
CA LEU A 67 4.42 12.50 27.77
C LEU A 67 5.44 12.74 26.63
N CYS A 68 6.67 13.10 26.99
CA CYS A 68 7.74 13.44 26.04
C CYS A 68 8.80 12.33 25.87
N ALA A 69 8.60 11.15 26.45
CA ALA A 69 9.61 10.08 26.39
C ALA A 69 9.48 9.20 25.14
N GLY A 70 8.60 9.55 24.20
CA GLY A 70 8.41 8.87 22.92
C GLY A 70 6.96 8.41 22.70
N PRO A 71 6.73 7.63 21.63
CA PRO A 71 5.42 7.08 21.30
C PRO A 71 4.73 6.33 22.45
N PHE A 72 3.44 6.63 22.66
CA PHE A 72 2.62 5.97 23.68
C PHE A 72 1.21 5.66 23.17
N ARG A 73 0.54 4.72 23.84
CA ARG A 73 -0.91 4.49 23.73
C ARG A 73 -1.62 5.07 24.95
N PRO A 74 -2.89 5.50 24.84
CA PRO A 74 -3.62 6.04 25.99
C PRO A 74 -3.66 5.11 27.20
N GLY A 75 -3.82 3.80 26.99
CA GLY A 75 -3.77 2.81 28.08
C GLY A 75 -2.40 2.75 28.78
N GLN A 76 -1.32 2.69 28.01
CA GLN A 76 0.06 2.69 28.52
C GLN A 76 0.37 3.97 29.31
N LEU A 77 -0.14 5.11 28.85
CA LEU A 77 0.02 6.39 29.56
C LEU A 77 -0.59 6.33 30.97
N PHE A 78 -1.80 5.77 31.12
CA PHE A 78 -2.42 5.61 32.43
C PHE A 78 -1.70 4.60 33.31
N GLU A 79 -1.24 3.47 32.75
CA GLU A 79 -0.43 2.48 33.48
C GLU A 79 0.84 3.12 34.04
N LEU A 80 1.57 3.90 33.23
CA LEU A 80 2.78 4.60 33.65
C LEU A 80 2.51 5.67 34.72
N MET A 81 1.37 6.35 34.66
CA MET A 81 0.96 7.30 35.70
C MET A 81 0.67 6.57 37.02
N GLU A 82 -0.02 5.45 36.99
CA GLU A 82 -0.32 4.63 38.18
C GLU A 82 0.96 4.06 38.80
N GLU A 83 1.88 3.54 37.99
CA GLU A 83 3.18 3.01 38.43
C GLU A 83 4.09 4.07 39.07
N GLN A 84 4.01 5.32 38.59
CA GLN A 84 4.78 6.44 39.14
C GLN A 84 4.03 7.22 40.24
N HIS A 85 2.86 6.74 40.66
CA HIS A 85 2.02 7.37 41.67
C HIS A 85 1.72 8.85 41.33
N ILE A 86 1.36 9.12 40.07
CA ILE A 86 0.98 10.44 39.58
C ILE A 86 -0.54 10.57 39.64
N ASP A 87 -1.03 11.49 40.46
CA ASP A 87 -2.45 11.77 40.61
C ASP A 87 -2.86 12.95 39.71
N SER A 88 -3.94 12.77 38.96
CA SER A 88 -4.52 13.83 38.13
C SER A 88 -5.69 14.51 38.86
N ILE A 89 -5.69 15.84 38.89
CA ILE A 89 -6.78 16.65 39.45
C ILE A 89 -7.92 16.89 38.45
N ILE A 90 -7.69 16.56 37.18
CA ILE A 90 -8.69 16.66 36.11
C ILE A 90 -9.32 15.29 35.80
N SER A 91 -10.45 15.31 35.11
CA SER A 91 -11.10 14.07 34.67
C SER A 91 -10.24 13.33 33.64
N ARG A 92 -10.32 11.98 33.62
CA ARG A 92 -9.67 11.15 32.60
C ARG A 92 -10.02 11.58 31.17
N GLN A 93 -11.27 12.00 30.94
CA GLN A 93 -11.71 12.46 29.61
C GLN A 93 -10.97 13.74 29.21
N LEU A 94 -10.96 14.76 30.07
CA LEU A 94 -10.28 16.02 29.79
C LEU A 94 -8.77 15.81 29.59
N PHE A 95 -8.15 14.93 30.39
CA PHE A 95 -6.74 14.59 30.21
C PHE A 95 -6.46 13.99 28.84
N ILE A 96 -7.25 13.00 28.40
CA ILE A 96 -7.11 12.40 27.07
C ILE A 96 -7.34 13.45 25.98
N ASP A 97 -8.33 14.33 26.14
CA ASP A 97 -8.62 15.36 25.14
C ASP A 97 -7.45 16.35 25.00
N LEU A 98 -6.83 16.77 26.10
CA LEU A 98 -5.63 17.63 26.10
C LEU A 98 -4.44 16.93 25.42
N VAL A 99 -4.18 15.67 25.81
CA VAL A 99 -3.09 14.88 25.25
C VAL A 99 -3.31 14.64 23.75
N ALA A 100 -4.49 14.19 23.34
CA ALA A 100 -4.82 13.90 21.94
C ALA A 100 -4.79 15.16 21.07
N ALA A 101 -5.24 16.31 21.58
CA ALA A 101 -5.18 17.58 20.86
C ALA A 101 -3.74 18.08 20.65
N ALA A 102 -2.83 17.74 21.57
CA ALA A 102 -1.43 18.10 21.52
C ALA A 102 -0.52 17.09 20.80
N SER A 103 -1.04 15.89 20.54
CA SER A 103 -0.24 14.79 20.00
C SER A 103 -0.28 14.71 18.49
N GLU A 104 0.84 14.29 17.91
CA GLU A 104 0.84 13.73 16.57
C GLU A 104 0.39 12.27 16.61
N LEU A 105 -0.48 11.89 15.68
CA LEU A 105 -0.99 10.54 15.56
C LEU A 105 -0.20 9.78 14.49
N ASN A 106 0.34 8.64 14.89
CA ASN A 106 1.14 7.79 14.02
C ASN A 106 0.45 6.44 13.76
N PRO A 107 0.10 6.16 12.50
CA PRO A 107 -0.39 4.86 12.06
C PRO A 107 0.65 3.75 12.31
N MET A 108 0.20 2.61 12.82
CA MET A 108 1.06 1.45 13.07
C MET A 108 0.56 0.24 12.30
N ALA A 109 1.47 -0.49 11.66
CA ALA A 109 1.13 -1.70 10.95
C ALA A 109 2.30 -2.68 10.97
N VAL A 110 1.98 -3.97 10.86
CA VAL A 110 2.97 -5.05 10.99
C VAL A 110 2.86 -5.98 9.79
N TYR A 111 4.02 -6.32 9.23
CA TYR A 111 4.11 -7.36 8.22
C TYR A 111 3.77 -8.74 8.84
N GLY A 112 3.04 -9.56 8.08
CA GLY A 112 2.62 -10.90 8.50
C GLY A 112 3.35 -12.02 7.80
N ASP A 113 2.64 -12.74 6.92
CA ASP A 113 3.20 -13.81 6.09
C ASP A 113 2.74 -13.61 4.65
N GLY A 114 3.66 -13.31 3.73
CA GLY A 114 3.36 -12.97 2.33
C GLY A 114 2.50 -11.71 2.17
N TYR A 115 2.05 -11.48 0.94
CA TYR A 115 1.15 -10.38 0.59
C TYR A 115 -0.08 -10.91 -0.16
N TRP A 116 -1.26 -10.65 0.41
CA TRP A 116 -2.54 -11.00 -0.19
C TRP A 116 -2.80 -10.14 -1.41
N ALA A 117 -3.37 -10.76 -2.44
CA ALA A 117 -3.55 -10.11 -3.73
C ALA A 117 -4.69 -9.10 -3.74
N ASP A 118 -5.64 -9.19 -2.79
CA ASP A 118 -6.86 -8.38 -2.73
C ASP A 118 -6.82 -7.22 -1.74
N HIS A 119 -5.85 -7.17 -0.82
CA HIS A 119 -5.86 -6.18 0.28
C HIS A 119 -5.93 -4.71 -0.19
N TRP A 120 -5.27 -4.36 -1.30
CA TRP A 120 -5.33 -3.02 -1.88
C TRP A 120 -6.69 -2.64 -2.48
N THR A 121 -7.58 -3.61 -2.74
CA THR A 121 -8.87 -3.34 -3.39
C THR A 121 -9.80 -2.50 -2.50
N TYR A 122 -9.71 -2.69 -1.18
CA TYR A 122 -10.52 -1.97 -0.19
C TYR A 122 -10.23 -0.46 -0.12
N TYR A 123 -9.14 0.03 -0.73
CA TYR A 123 -8.86 1.47 -0.76
C TYR A 123 -9.95 2.25 -1.50
N MET A 124 -10.50 1.70 -2.57
CA MET A 124 -11.56 2.37 -3.33
C MET A 124 -12.84 2.49 -2.51
N ASP A 125 -13.19 1.47 -1.72
CA ASP A 125 -14.31 1.53 -0.80
C ASP A 125 -14.13 2.63 0.27
N LEU A 126 -12.94 2.75 0.84
CA LEU A 126 -12.64 3.79 1.83
C LEU A 126 -12.77 5.19 1.22
N ILE A 127 -12.27 5.39 0.00
CA ILE A 127 -12.35 6.66 -0.73
C ILE A 127 -13.81 6.97 -1.06
N HIS A 128 -14.54 6.04 -1.69
CA HIS A 128 -15.94 6.24 -2.05
C HIS A 128 -16.82 6.53 -0.83
N ASN A 129 -16.62 5.81 0.28
CA ASN A 129 -17.34 6.07 1.52
C ASN A 129 -17.04 7.45 2.10
N TYR A 130 -15.79 7.91 2.03
CA TYR A 130 -15.41 9.26 2.45
C TYR A 130 -16.07 10.32 1.55
N LEU A 131 -15.97 10.16 0.24
CA LEU A 131 -16.50 11.12 -0.75
C LEU A 131 -18.03 11.14 -0.80
N ALA A 132 -18.71 10.08 -0.38
CA ALA A 132 -20.16 10.07 -0.20
C ALA A 132 -20.63 11.07 0.87
N ILE A 133 -19.77 11.39 1.85
CA ILE A 133 -20.04 12.36 2.91
C ILE A 133 -19.37 13.71 2.63
N TYR A 134 -18.16 13.70 2.05
CA TYR A 134 -17.31 14.87 1.82
C TYR A 134 -16.91 15.02 0.34
N PRO A 135 -17.87 15.15 -0.60
CA PRO A 135 -17.56 15.18 -2.03
C PRO A 135 -16.70 16.39 -2.45
N ASP A 136 -16.89 17.53 -1.79
CA ASP A 136 -16.17 18.78 -2.08
C ASP A 136 -14.70 18.74 -1.62
N TRP A 137 -14.32 17.76 -0.81
CA TRP A 137 -12.96 17.60 -0.28
C TRP A 137 -12.08 16.69 -1.15
N GLU A 138 -12.61 16.11 -2.23
CA GLU A 138 -11.88 15.18 -3.08
C GLU A 138 -10.57 15.79 -3.62
N GLU A 139 -10.60 17.01 -4.16
CA GLU A 139 -9.38 17.64 -4.70
C GLU A 139 -8.31 17.80 -3.62
N HIS A 140 -8.71 18.33 -2.46
CA HIS A 140 -7.80 18.58 -1.35
C HIS A 140 -7.16 17.29 -0.86
N VAL A 141 -7.99 16.28 -0.55
CA VAL A 141 -7.49 14.99 -0.05
C VAL A 141 -6.64 14.29 -1.10
N MET A 142 -6.98 14.37 -2.39
CA MET A 142 -6.25 13.65 -3.42
C MET A 142 -4.93 14.29 -3.80
N PHE A 143 -4.83 15.63 -3.79
CA PHE A 143 -3.67 16.34 -4.32
C PHE A 143 -2.84 17.13 -3.30
N ASP A 144 -3.45 17.65 -2.23
CA ASP A 144 -2.76 18.54 -1.29
C ASP A 144 -2.20 17.80 -0.08
N GLU A 145 -2.78 16.64 0.24
CA GLU A 145 -2.25 15.76 1.28
C GLU A 145 -0.91 15.14 0.85
N SER A 146 -0.05 14.84 1.82
CA SER A 146 1.29 14.29 1.58
C SER A 146 1.53 13.10 2.50
N LEU A 147 1.46 11.89 1.94
CA LEU A 147 1.49 10.64 2.69
C LEU A 147 2.80 9.87 2.47
N PRO A 148 3.36 9.25 3.53
CA PRO A 148 4.54 8.39 3.43
C PRO A 148 4.21 7.06 2.74
N TYR A 149 5.22 6.27 2.38
CA TYR A 149 5.06 4.86 1.97
C TYR A 149 5.50 3.93 3.08
N PHE A 150 4.76 2.84 3.30
CA PHE A 150 5.16 1.84 4.29
C PHE A 150 6.45 1.15 3.87
N PHE A 151 7.37 0.99 4.83
CA PHE A 151 8.63 0.29 4.64
C PHE A 151 8.52 -1.11 5.25
N SER A 152 8.19 -2.09 4.40
CA SER A 152 8.13 -3.48 4.84
C SER A 152 9.52 -4.10 4.96
N PRO A 153 9.77 -4.94 5.99
CA PRO A 153 10.99 -5.75 6.09
C PRO A 153 11.02 -6.91 5.10
N VAL A 154 10.03 -7.05 4.22
CA VAL A 154 9.89 -8.17 3.29
C VAL A 154 9.85 -7.71 1.85
N PHE A 155 10.56 -8.46 1.00
CA PHE A 155 10.69 -8.21 -0.42
C PHE A 155 10.06 -9.35 -1.23
N VAL A 156 9.37 -9.02 -2.33
CA VAL A 156 8.87 -10.01 -3.30
C VAL A 156 10.00 -10.41 -4.23
N LYS A 157 10.37 -11.69 -4.21
CA LYS A 157 11.47 -12.21 -5.03
C LYS A 157 11.18 -12.08 -6.53
N PRO A 158 12.22 -11.89 -7.37
CA PRO A 158 12.08 -11.99 -8.82
C PRO A 158 11.77 -13.43 -9.23
N ARG A 159 11.20 -13.62 -10.43
CA ARG A 159 10.90 -14.94 -11.02
C ARG A 159 12.12 -15.86 -11.03
N SER A 160 13.32 -15.33 -11.26
CA SER A 160 14.59 -16.09 -11.24
C SER A 160 14.88 -16.80 -9.90
N GLU A 161 14.29 -16.34 -8.80
CA GLU A 161 14.50 -16.92 -7.46
C GLU A 161 13.28 -17.68 -6.93
N LYS A 162 12.06 -17.37 -7.41
CA LYS A 162 10.82 -18.00 -6.93
C LYS A 162 10.23 -19.04 -7.89
N TYR A 163 10.60 -19.03 -9.17
CA TYR A 163 10.13 -20.05 -10.11
C TYR A 163 11.05 -21.26 -10.11
N VAL A 164 10.45 -22.44 -9.94
CA VAL A 164 11.15 -23.71 -9.90
C VAL A 164 10.49 -24.74 -10.81
N LEU A 165 11.29 -25.65 -11.34
CA LEU A 165 10.80 -26.80 -12.08
C LEU A 165 10.57 -27.97 -11.12
N SER A 166 9.32 -28.45 -11.06
CA SER A 166 8.95 -29.65 -10.31
C SER A 166 8.62 -30.78 -11.28
N VAL A 167 9.17 -31.96 -11.05
CA VAL A 167 8.89 -33.14 -11.90
C VAL A 167 7.38 -33.44 -11.88
N LYS A 168 6.80 -33.72 -13.04
CA LYS A 168 5.37 -34.10 -13.13
C LYS A 168 5.10 -35.42 -12.42
N PHE A 169 3.87 -35.60 -11.94
CA PHE A 169 3.40 -36.90 -11.46
C PHE A 169 3.49 -37.91 -12.61
N GLY A 170 4.37 -38.91 -12.48
CA GLY A 170 4.72 -39.85 -13.56
C GLY A 170 6.17 -39.76 -14.06
N GLY A 171 6.96 -38.80 -13.59
CA GLY A 171 8.41 -38.74 -13.84
C GLY A 171 8.84 -38.16 -15.19
N VAL A 172 7.89 -37.80 -16.06
CA VAL A 172 8.17 -37.27 -17.41
C VAL A 172 7.80 -35.80 -17.51
N GLY A 173 8.81 -34.95 -17.69
CA GLY A 173 8.67 -33.49 -17.84
C GLY A 173 8.52 -32.74 -16.52
N PHE A 174 8.27 -31.43 -16.61
CA PHE A 174 8.23 -30.52 -15.46
C PHE A 174 6.96 -29.65 -15.45
N HIS A 175 6.53 -29.27 -14.24
CA HIS A 175 5.65 -28.13 -13.98
C HIS A 175 6.48 -26.95 -13.52
N VAL A 176 6.12 -25.75 -13.95
CA VAL A 176 6.61 -24.52 -13.32
C VAL A 176 5.80 -24.30 -12.05
N ARG A 177 6.48 -24.01 -10.95
CA ARG A 177 5.86 -23.63 -9.67
C ARG A 177 6.48 -22.36 -9.14
N GLN A 178 5.70 -21.61 -8.36
CA GLN A 178 6.20 -20.49 -7.58
C GLN A 178 6.31 -20.89 -6.11
N LEU A 179 7.51 -20.88 -5.53
CA LEU A 179 7.74 -21.23 -4.13
C LEU A 179 8.47 -20.10 -3.40
N GLN A 180 8.15 -19.92 -2.11
CA GLN A 180 8.81 -18.92 -1.25
C GLN A 180 8.89 -17.54 -1.91
N ALA A 181 7.73 -17.04 -2.34
CA ALA A 181 7.59 -15.83 -3.16
C ALA A 181 8.17 -14.57 -2.51
N THR A 182 8.33 -14.56 -1.19
CA THR A 182 8.88 -13.44 -0.43
C THR A 182 10.13 -13.84 0.36
N ILE A 183 10.95 -12.85 0.69
CA ILE A 183 12.13 -12.99 1.54
C ILE A 183 12.16 -11.87 2.58
N LYS A 184 12.55 -12.22 3.81
CA LYS A 184 12.88 -11.23 4.84
C LYS A 184 14.20 -10.56 4.48
N ASP A 185 14.18 -9.25 4.40
CA ASP A 185 15.35 -8.46 4.08
C ASP A 185 16.09 -8.10 5.38
N GLU A 186 17.22 -8.77 5.61
CA GLU A 186 18.00 -8.58 6.84
C GLU A 186 18.50 -7.15 6.99
N VAL A 187 18.79 -6.45 5.89
CA VAL A 187 19.24 -5.05 5.94
C VAL A 187 18.10 -4.17 6.45
N LYS A 188 16.89 -4.34 5.91
CA LYS A 188 15.70 -3.60 6.36
C LYS A 188 15.36 -3.89 7.81
N ILE A 189 15.47 -5.15 8.23
CA ILE A 189 15.24 -5.55 9.62
C ILE A 189 16.25 -4.87 10.55
N VAL A 190 17.53 -4.89 10.19
CA VAL A 190 18.58 -4.23 10.97
C VAL A 190 18.37 -2.72 11.02
N GLU A 191 17.95 -2.10 9.92
CA GLU A 191 17.58 -0.67 9.89
C GLU A 191 16.42 -0.37 10.83
N GLN A 192 15.35 -1.16 10.80
CA GLN A 192 14.23 -1.01 11.74
C GLN A 192 14.63 -1.25 13.20
N GLN A 193 15.62 -2.11 13.46
CA GLN A 193 16.10 -2.45 14.81
C GLN A 193 17.14 -1.49 15.39
N LYS A 194 17.84 -0.71 14.57
CA LYS A 194 18.90 0.23 15.02
C LYS A 194 18.41 1.32 15.98
N ILE A 195 17.09 1.43 16.21
CA ILE A 195 16.44 2.54 16.92
C ILE A 195 15.46 2.03 17.97
N LEU A 196 15.97 1.14 18.81
CA LEU A 196 15.31 0.65 20.04
C LEU A 196 15.87 1.32 21.30
N LYS A 197 16.45 2.52 21.18
CA LYS A 197 17.11 3.21 22.30
C LYS A 197 16.31 4.43 22.74
N ASP A 198 15.24 4.21 23.49
CA ASP A 198 14.73 5.22 24.41
C ASP A 198 13.96 4.60 25.60
N ALA A 199 13.87 5.36 26.69
CA ALA A 199 13.44 4.90 28.02
C ALA A 199 11.99 4.39 28.12
N THR A 200 11.18 4.59 27.08
CA THR A 200 9.78 4.10 26.95
C THR A 200 9.68 2.74 26.25
N GLY A 201 10.78 2.18 25.76
CA GLY A 201 10.74 0.98 24.91
C GLY A 201 10.17 1.27 23.52
N SER A 202 10.23 2.52 23.06
CA SER A 202 9.59 2.95 21.83
C SER A 202 10.38 2.65 20.55
N HIS A 203 9.63 2.41 19.47
CA HIS A 203 10.09 2.42 18.09
C HIS A 203 10.33 3.85 17.61
N ASP A 204 11.45 4.15 16.96
CA ASP A 204 11.48 5.33 16.09
C ASP A 204 10.58 5.07 14.88
N LEU A 205 9.46 5.77 14.88
CA LEU A 205 8.37 5.59 13.93
C LEU A 205 8.79 5.95 12.51
N GLN A 206 9.88 6.69 12.32
CA GLN A 206 10.38 7.05 11.00
C GLN A 206 10.81 5.83 10.19
N TYR A 207 11.19 4.73 10.83
CA TYR A 207 11.68 3.51 10.17
C TYR A 207 10.55 2.57 9.72
N ASN A 208 9.31 2.90 10.05
CA ASN A 208 8.13 2.28 9.42
C ASN A 208 7.84 2.87 8.03
N TRP A 209 8.54 3.95 7.67
CA TRP A 209 8.29 4.71 6.45
C TRP A 209 9.49 4.68 5.52
N LYS A 210 9.20 4.74 4.22
CA LYS A 210 10.20 4.74 3.16
C LYS A 210 10.95 6.06 3.14
N HIS A 211 12.27 6.00 3.14
CA HIS A 211 13.12 7.21 3.09
C HIS A 211 13.57 7.53 1.66
N ALA A 212 13.95 8.78 1.48
CA ALA A 212 14.72 9.23 0.33
C ALA A 212 16.21 9.13 0.65
N ASN A 213 17.04 8.81 -0.34
CA ASN A 213 18.50 8.80 -0.19
C ASN A 213 19.10 10.19 0.06
N THR A 214 18.31 11.25 -0.15
CA THR A 214 18.63 12.63 0.25
C THR A 214 18.40 12.89 1.74
N GLY A 215 17.86 11.91 2.47
CA GLY A 215 17.43 11.99 3.85
C GLY A 215 15.92 12.26 4.00
N GLY A 216 15.35 11.74 5.09
CA GLY A 216 13.96 11.96 5.48
C GLY A 216 12.94 11.05 4.79
N ILE A 217 11.71 11.10 5.28
CA ILE A 217 10.60 10.27 4.78
C ILE A 217 10.14 10.79 3.41
N PHE A 218 10.16 9.91 2.40
CA PHE A 218 9.63 10.21 1.09
C PHE A 218 8.09 10.17 1.12
N LYS A 219 7.45 11.21 0.58
CA LYS A 219 5.99 11.35 0.58
C LYS A 219 5.45 11.63 -0.82
N SER A 220 4.21 11.25 -1.06
CA SER A 220 3.48 11.57 -2.29
C SER A 220 2.03 11.90 -1.97
N SER A 221 1.37 12.58 -2.91
CA SER A 221 -0.07 12.81 -2.80
C SER A 221 -0.85 11.50 -2.93
N PRO A 222 -2.04 11.37 -2.32
CA PRO A 222 -2.85 10.17 -2.43
C PRO A 222 -3.12 9.72 -3.87
N ILE A 223 -3.38 10.66 -4.79
CA ILE A 223 -3.60 10.33 -6.21
C ILE A 223 -2.35 9.77 -6.89
N ALA A 224 -1.15 10.26 -6.53
CA ALA A 224 0.11 9.73 -7.01
C ALA A 224 0.37 8.31 -6.49
N LYS A 225 0.03 8.03 -5.23
CA LYS A 225 0.11 6.69 -4.64
C LYS A 225 -0.84 5.71 -5.31
N LEU A 226 -2.07 6.11 -5.60
CA LEU A 226 -3.05 5.29 -6.33
C LEU A 226 -2.61 5.00 -7.76
N PHE A 227 -2.03 5.98 -8.45
CA PHE A 227 -1.47 5.76 -9.79
C PHE A 227 -0.27 4.80 -9.77
N LEU A 228 0.65 4.96 -8.81
CA LEU A 228 1.76 4.03 -8.61
C LEU A 228 1.25 2.60 -8.38
N LEU A 229 0.29 2.43 -7.48
CA LEU A 229 -0.34 1.15 -7.21
C LEU A 229 -0.97 0.57 -8.50
N GLY A 230 -1.73 1.37 -9.25
CA GLY A 230 -2.35 0.96 -10.50
C GLY A 230 -1.35 0.54 -11.57
N ALA A 231 -0.24 1.26 -11.73
CA ALA A 231 0.82 0.91 -12.67
C ALA A 231 1.48 -0.42 -12.31
N ILE A 232 1.78 -0.64 -11.03
CA ILE A 232 2.38 -1.90 -10.56
C ILE A 232 1.40 -3.07 -10.73
N LYS A 233 0.13 -2.91 -10.32
CA LYS A 233 -0.88 -3.97 -10.47
C LYS A 233 -1.17 -4.27 -11.94
N PHE A 234 -1.19 -3.26 -12.82
CA PHE A 234 -1.28 -3.48 -14.26
C PHE A 234 -0.11 -4.31 -14.80
N ALA A 235 1.10 -4.08 -14.29
CA ALA A 235 2.29 -4.86 -14.59
C ALA A 235 2.34 -6.24 -13.90
N THR A 236 1.39 -6.53 -13.01
CA THR A 236 1.23 -7.82 -12.32
C THR A 236 0.10 -8.67 -12.91
N ARG A 237 -0.34 -8.38 -14.14
CA ARG A 237 -1.28 -9.28 -14.82
C ARG A 237 -0.57 -10.51 -15.39
N ASP A 238 -1.29 -11.63 -15.46
CA ASP A 238 -0.77 -12.88 -16.01
C ASP A 238 -0.44 -12.79 -17.51
N SER A 239 0.10 -13.87 -18.06
CA SER A 239 0.57 -13.93 -19.44
C SER A 239 -0.54 -13.87 -20.51
N TYR A 240 -1.81 -14.08 -20.12
CA TYR A 240 -2.96 -13.77 -20.97
C TYR A 240 -3.50 -12.35 -20.75
N GLY A 241 -2.98 -11.64 -19.75
CA GLY A 241 -3.45 -10.34 -19.31
C GLY A 241 -4.80 -10.39 -18.57
N MET A 242 -5.23 -11.57 -18.11
CA MET A 242 -6.55 -11.80 -17.51
C MET A 242 -6.58 -11.37 -16.05
N GLY A 243 -5.94 -12.14 -15.16
CA GLY A 243 -5.95 -11.95 -13.72
C GLY A 243 -4.69 -11.26 -13.20
N ILE A 244 -4.74 -10.77 -11.97
CA ILE A 244 -3.56 -10.33 -11.21
C ILE A 244 -2.85 -11.55 -10.62
N GLU A 245 -1.56 -11.71 -10.91
CA GLU A 245 -0.74 -12.81 -10.43
C GLU A 245 -0.66 -12.82 -8.90
N TYR A 246 -0.81 -14.01 -8.29
CA TYR A 246 -0.58 -14.22 -6.87
C TYR A 246 0.91 -14.33 -6.55
N GLU A 247 1.69 -13.38 -7.08
CA GLU A 247 3.15 -13.38 -7.03
C GLU A 247 3.73 -12.96 -5.67
N GLY A 248 2.89 -12.43 -4.78
CA GLY A 248 3.20 -12.01 -3.41
C GLY A 248 3.13 -13.15 -2.37
N GLY A 249 2.78 -14.37 -2.81
CA GLY A 249 2.81 -15.56 -1.96
C GLY A 249 1.51 -15.86 -1.22
N LYS A 250 0.44 -15.07 -1.42
CA LYS A 250 -0.90 -15.32 -0.87
C LYS A 250 -1.97 -15.10 -1.96
N PRO A 251 -3.13 -15.78 -1.86
CA PRO A 251 -4.22 -15.60 -2.81
C PRO A 251 -4.91 -14.24 -2.60
N GLY A 252 -5.99 -14.00 -3.34
CA GLY A 252 -6.98 -12.99 -2.96
C GLY A 252 -7.84 -13.43 -1.78
N TRP A 253 -9.06 -12.89 -1.67
CA TRP A 253 -9.94 -13.09 -0.51
C TRP A 253 -10.23 -14.55 -0.14
N ASN A 254 -10.34 -15.45 -1.13
CA ASN A 254 -10.66 -16.85 -0.89
C ASN A 254 -9.41 -17.67 -0.53
N ASP A 255 -9.13 -17.75 0.78
CA ASP A 255 -7.99 -18.49 1.33
C ASP A 255 -7.99 -20.00 1.01
N ALA A 256 -9.16 -20.59 0.70
CA ALA A 256 -9.23 -21.98 0.26
C ALA A 256 -8.53 -22.23 -1.09
N MET A 257 -8.26 -21.16 -1.85
CA MET A 257 -7.55 -21.21 -3.14
C MET A 257 -6.03 -20.98 -3.00
N ASN A 258 -5.47 -21.05 -1.79
CA ASN A 258 -4.04 -20.82 -1.54
C ASN A 258 -3.07 -21.68 -2.37
N GLY A 259 -3.51 -22.85 -2.84
CA GLY A 259 -2.73 -23.71 -3.75
C GLY A 259 -2.42 -23.06 -5.09
N LEU A 260 -3.28 -22.13 -5.56
CA LEU A 260 -3.07 -21.41 -6.83
C LEU A 260 -1.79 -20.58 -6.82
N VAL A 261 -1.39 -20.05 -5.67
CA VAL A 261 -0.13 -19.31 -5.50
C VAL A 261 1.05 -20.13 -6.02
N GLY A 262 1.11 -21.41 -5.67
CA GLY A 262 2.17 -22.33 -6.08
C GLY A 262 2.09 -22.79 -7.54
N MET A 263 0.96 -22.55 -8.20
CA MET A 263 0.67 -22.93 -9.58
C MET A 263 0.81 -21.77 -10.56
N VAL A 264 1.42 -20.65 -10.13
CA VAL A 264 1.50 -19.41 -10.93
C VAL A 264 0.10 -18.89 -11.29
N GLY A 265 -0.83 -19.03 -10.34
CA GLY A 265 -2.21 -18.59 -10.51
C GLY A 265 -2.37 -17.08 -10.42
N SER A 266 -3.50 -16.61 -10.95
CA SER A 266 -3.92 -15.22 -10.96
C SER A 266 -5.40 -15.09 -10.60
N GLY A 267 -5.83 -13.88 -10.25
CA GLY A 267 -7.20 -13.59 -9.80
C GLY A 267 -7.90 -12.54 -10.68
N MET A 268 -9.11 -12.87 -11.13
CA MET A 268 -9.99 -11.95 -11.85
C MET A 268 -10.65 -10.87 -10.97
N PRO A 269 -11.08 -11.15 -9.72
CA PRO A 269 -11.63 -10.11 -8.85
C PRO A 269 -10.70 -8.90 -8.74
N GLU A 270 -9.41 -9.14 -8.55
CA GLU A 270 -8.39 -8.10 -8.43
C GLU A 270 -8.22 -7.32 -9.76
N THR A 271 -8.41 -7.95 -10.92
CA THR A 271 -8.42 -7.25 -12.22
C THR A 271 -9.62 -6.33 -12.37
N TYR A 272 -10.80 -6.71 -11.86
CA TYR A 272 -11.98 -5.82 -11.87
C TYR A 272 -11.75 -4.61 -10.97
N GLU A 273 -11.18 -4.82 -9.80
CA GLU A 273 -10.82 -3.73 -8.88
C GLU A 273 -9.72 -2.83 -9.46
N LEU A 274 -8.83 -3.37 -10.30
CA LEU A 274 -7.81 -2.58 -11.00
C LEU A 274 -8.47 -1.61 -11.98
N ASN A 275 -9.51 -2.07 -12.67
CA ASN A 275 -10.30 -1.22 -13.56
C ASN A 275 -10.99 -0.09 -12.78
N VAL A 276 -11.57 -0.38 -11.60
CA VAL A 276 -12.19 0.63 -10.72
C VAL A 276 -11.17 1.68 -10.28
N LEU A 277 -10.00 1.24 -9.80
CA LEU A 277 -8.91 2.12 -9.39
C LEU A 277 -8.44 3.02 -10.54
N LEU A 278 -8.17 2.46 -11.71
CA LEU A 278 -7.68 3.21 -12.87
C LEU A 278 -8.73 4.19 -13.41
N GLU A 279 -10.01 3.81 -13.47
CA GLU A 279 -11.09 4.73 -13.85
C GLU A 279 -11.23 5.87 -12.83
N TYR A 280 -11.07 5.60 -11.53
CA TYR A 280 -11.05 6.65 -10.51
C TYR A 280 -9.90 7.63 -10.72
N VAL A 281 -8.66 7.14 -10.88
CA VAL A 281 -7.49 8.00 -11.13
C VAL A 281 -7.69 8.83 -12.39
N LYS A 282 -8.13 8.22 -13.48
CA LYS A 282 -8.43 8.90 -14.74
C LYS A 282 -9.50 9.97 -14.56
N SER A 283 -10.61 9.66 -13.90
CA SER A 283 -11.70 10.62 -13.68
C SER A 283 -11.24 11.83 -12.84
N THR A 284 -10.46 11.58 -11.79
CA THR A 284 -9.90 12.60 -10.89
C THR A 284 -8.96 13.54 -11.65
N VAL A 285 -8.02 12.98 -12.42
CA VAL A 285 -7.07 13.75 -13.23
C VAL A 285 -7.78 14.59 -14.29
N LYS A 286 -8.83 14.06 -14.94
CA LYS A 286 -9.63 14.81 -15.92
C LYS A 286 -10.46 15.94 -15.30
N LYS A 287 -11.02 15.68 -14.10
CA LYS A 287 -11.86 16.64 -13.37
C LYS A 287 -11.06 17.86 -12.95
N TYR A 288 -9.95 17.64 -12.26
CA TYR A 288 -9.16 18.72 -11.65
C TYR A 288 -8.05 19.27 -12.55
N LYS A 289 -7.60 18.49 -13.55
CA LYS A 289 -6.55 18.90 -14.50
C LYS A 289 -5.26 19.36 -13.82
N ARG A 290 -4.99 18.84 -12.63
CA ARG A 290 -3.74 19.04 -11.90
C ARG A 290 -2.71 17.99 -12.34
N PRO A 291 -1.44 18.37 -12.47
CA PRO A 291 -0.39 17.43 -12.84
C PRO A 291 -0.23 16.36 -11.76
N LEU A 292 0.22 15.19 -12.19
CA LEU A 292 0.52 14.07 -11.30
C LEU A 292 2.02 14.04 -11.02
N VAL A 293 2.40 14.06 -9.75
CA VAL A 293 3.81 14.04 -9.32
C VAL A 293 4.11 12.70 -8.65
N VAL A 294 4.90 11.85 -9.32
CA VAL A 294 5.19 10.47 -8.88
C VAL A 294 6.70 10.27 -8.65
N PRO A 295 7.13 9.24 -7.90
CA PRO A 295 8.55 8.92 -7.74
C PRO A 295 9.23 8.73 -9.09
N PHE A 296 10.44 9.26 -9.26
CA PHE A 296 11.18 9.19 -10.52
C PHE A 296 11.41 7.73 -10.99
N GLU A 297 11.61 6.82 -10.05
CA GLU A 297 11.84 5.40 -10.29
C GLU A 297 10.71 4.74 -11.09
N LEU A 298 9.48 5.23 -10.94
CA LEU A 298 8.31 4.70 -11.62
C LEU A 298 8.36 4.93 -13.15
N ASN A 299 9.12 5.92 -13.61
CA ASN A 299 9.20 6.28 -15.03
C ASN A 299 9.63 5.08 -15.91
N ASP A 300 10.68 4.37 -15.49
CA ASP A 300 11.24 3.25 -16.27
C ASP A 300 10.22 2.11 -16.42
N LEU A 301 9.41 1.86 -15.39
CA LEU A 301 8.33 0.88 -15.43
C LEU A 301 7.23 1.33 -16.40
N ILE A 302 6.78 2.58 -16.30
CA ILE A 302 5.74 3.13 -17.17
C ILE A 302 6.17 3.11 -18.64
N ASP A 303 7.39 3.53 -18.93
CA ASP A 303 7.93 3.55 -20.28
C ASP A 303 8.01 2.11 -20.83
N SER A 304 8.51 1.17 -20.02
CA SER A 304 8.60 -0.24 -20.40
C SER A 304 7.22 -0.86 -20.68
N ILE A 305 6.19 -0.53 -19.87
CA ILE A 305 4.81 -0.95 -20.12
C ILE A 305 4.32 -0.44 -21.47
N ASN A 306 4.45 0.86 -21.73
CA ASN A 306 3.91 1.47 -22.94
C ASN A 306 4.66 1.03 -24.21
N LEU A 307 5.98 0.87 -24.13
CA LEU A 307 6.79 0.33 -25.23
C LEU A 307 6.44 -1.15 -25.53
N ALA A 308 6.21 -1.95 -24.49
CA ALA A 308 5.77 -3.34 -24.66
C ALA A 308 4.38 -3.41 -25.32
N LEU A 309 3.47 -2.49 -24.98
CA LEU A 309 2.19 -2.38 -25.67
C LEU A 309 2.35 -1.93 -27.13
N ASP A 310 3.27 -1.02 -27.43
CA ASP A 310 3.56 -0.61 -28.82
C ASP A 310 4.13 -1.75 -29.66
N GLU A 311 4.95 -2.62 -29.06
CA GLU A 311 5.45 -3.84 -29.72
C GLU A 311 4.31 -4.85 -29.94
N LEU A 312 3.45 -5.04 -28.93
CA LEU A 312 2.28 -5.92 -29.06
C LEU A 312 1.36 -5.45 -30.20
N ASP A 313 1.07 -4.15 -30.28
CA ASP A 313 0.26 -3.58 -31.36
C ASP A 313 0.95 -3.74 -32.73
N ARG A 314 2.27 -3.52 -32.80
CA ARG A 314 3.06 -3.69 -34.04
C ARG A 314 3.13 -5.15 -34.51
N SER A 315 3.06 -6.11 -33.60
CA SER A 315 2.96 -7.54 -33.94
C SER A 315 1.66 -7.88 -34.69
N GLY A 316 0.65 -7.00 -34.61
CA GLY A 316 -0.66 -7.22 -35.21
C GLY A 316 -1.48 -8.30 -34.50
N TYR A 317 -1.08 -8.69 -33.28
CA TYR A 317 -1.76 -9.71 -32.50
C TYR A 317 -3.23 -9.36 -32.28
N LYS A 318 -4.09 -10.36 -32.51
CA LYS A 318 -5.51 -10.31 -32.21
C LYS A 318 -5.90 -11.64 -31.59
N ASP A 319 -6.80 -11.58 -30.62
CA ASP A 319 -7.40 -12.80 -30.07
C ASP A 319 -8.08 -13.60 -31.19
N GLU A 320 -7.85 -14.91 -31.18
CA GLU A 320 -8.59 -15.84 -32.03
C GLU A 320 -10.04 -15.95 -31.54
N SER A 321 -10.93 -16.44 -32.41
CA SER A 321 -12.35 -16.65 -32.05
C SER A 321 -12.53 -17.71 -30.95
N VAL A 322 -11.53 -18.56 -30.73
CA VAL A 322 -11.50 -19.55 -29.65
C VAL A 322 -10.16 -19.40 -28.96
N LEU A 323 -10.18 -19.22 -27.64
CA LEU A 323 -8.96 -19.06 -26.88
C LEU A 323 -8.19 -20.38 -26.82
N GLN A 324 -6.90 -20.31 -27.17
CA GLN A 324 -6.01 -21.47 -27.10
C GLN A 324 -5.64 -21.79 -25.64
N THR A 325 -5.18 -23.01 -25.39
CA THR A 325 -4.62 -23.38 -24.07
C THR A 325 -3.19 -22.85 -23.88
N VAL A 326 -2.45 -22.66 -24.96
CA VAL A 326 -1.08 -22.14 -24.97
C VAL A 326 -1.10 -20.64 -25.22
N VAL A 327 -0.46 -19.88 -24.33
CA VAL A 327 -0.34 -18.42 -24.45
C VAL A 327 0.35 -18.08 -25.76
N PRO A 328 -0.25 -17.22 -26.61
CA PRO A 328 0.38 -16.77 -27.84
C PRO A 328 1.71 -16.05 -27.60
N GLU A 329 2.68 -16.28 -28.48
CA GLU A 329 4.05 -15.76 -28.34
C GLU A 329 4.10 -14.25 -28.14
N ALA A 330 3.27 -13.48 -28.86
CA ALA A 330 3.20 -12.02 -28.72
C ALA A 330 2.73 -11.58 -27.33
N LEU A 331 1.71 -12.24 -26.76
CA LEU A 331 1.25 -11.95 -25.39
C LEU A 331 2.28 -12.36 -24.34
N PHE A 332 2.93 -13.51 -24.55
CA PHE A 332 3.98 -13.97 -23.65
C PHE A 332 5.19 -13.02 -23.66
N ALA A 333 5.62 -12.54 -24.83
CA ALA A 333 6.72 -11.59 -24.96
C ALA A 333 6.38 -10.23 -24.29
N TYR A 334 5.14 -9.76 -24.46
CA TYR A 334 4.63 -8.59 -23.73
C TYR A 334 4.71 -8.80 -22.22
N TRP A 335 4.15 -9.91 -21.72
CA TRP A 335 4.15 -10.25 -20.30
C TRP A 335 5.56 -10.33 -19.73
N ASP A 336 6.47 -11.02 -20.43
CA ASP A 336 7.84 -11.20 -19.94
C ASP A 336 8.60 -9.86 -19.82
N THR A 337 8.40 -8.98 -20.80
CA THR A 337 8.97 -7.62 -20.78
C THR A 337 8.45 -6.81 -19.59
N VAL A 338 7.13 -6.81 -19.39
CA VAL A 338 6.48 -6.04 -18.31
C VAL A 338 6.79 -6.61 -16.93
N ALA A 339 6.78 -7.94 -16.79
CA ALA A 339 7.14 -8.61 -15.53
C ALA A 339 8.61 -8.33 -15.16
N SER A 340 9.52 -8.34 -16.12
CA SER A 340 10.94 -7.99 -15.90
C SER A 340 11.11 -6.52 -15.50
N ALA A 341 10.36 -5.61 -16.13
CA ALA A 341 10.38 -4.19 -15.77
C ALA A 341 9.86 -3.95 -14.34
N ARG A 342 8.81 -4.67 -13.92
CA ARG A 342 8.29 -4.64 -12.55
C ARG A 342 9.33 -5.11 -11.55
N GLU A 343 10.02 -6.22 -11.83
CA GLU A 343 11.09 -6.75 -10.98
C GLU A 343 12.25 -5.76 -10.84
N ALA A 344 12.69 -5.16 -11.96
CA ALA A 344 13.73 -4.14 -11.95
C ALA A 344 13.33 -2.88 -11.17
N TYR A 345 12.08 -2.43 -11.31
CA TYR A 345 11.54 -1.34 -10.51
C TYR A 345 11.56 -1.66 -9.02
N ARG A 346 11.08 -2.85 -8.61
CA ARG A 346 11.08 -3.27 -7.20
C ARG A 346 12.47 -3.31 -6.60
N GLU A 347 13.46 -3.78 -7.34
CA GLU A 347 14.85 -3.76 -6.90
C GLU A 347 15.36 -2.33 -6.73
N LYS A 348 15.05 -1.42 -7.68
CA LYS A 348 15.45 -0.01 -7.61
C LYS A 348 14.88 0.71 -6.40
N VAL A 349 13.67 0.35 -5.96
CA VAL A 349 13.01 0.93 -4.79
C VAL A 349 13.11 0.03 -3.56
N ARG A 350 14.02 -0.96 -3.54
CA ARG A 350 14.11 -1.93 -2.45
C ARG A 350 14.41 -1.26 -1.12
N ASP A 351 15.39 -0.37 -1.07
CA ASP A 351 15.88 0.26 0.17
C ASP A 351 15.37 1.69 0.35
N GLU A 352 15.57 2.56 -0.64
CA GLU A 352 15.18 3.97 -0.58
C GLU A 352 14.62 4.46 -1.94
N PHE A 353 13.97 5.63 -1.94
CA PHE A 353 13.74 6.40 -3.17
C PHE A 353 14.90 7.38 -3.42
N SER A 354 15.13 7.81 -4.66
CA SER A 354 16.15 8.84 -4.95
C SER A 354 15.79 10.26 -4.49
N GLY A 355 14.60 10.46 -3.90
CA GLY A 355 14.07 11.79 -3.57
C GLY A 355 13.58 12.60 -4.78
N ARG A 356 13.85 12.15 -6.01
CA ARG A 356 13.41 12.82 -7.23
C ARG A 356 11.99 12.42 -7.60
N THR A 357 11.29 13.33 -8.25
CA THR A 357 9.95 13.10 -8.78
C THR A 357 9.90 13.42 -10.27
N ILE A 358 8.89 12.89 -10.94
CA ILE A 358 8.51 13.28 -12.30
C ILE A 358 7.11 13.89 -12.27
N GLU A 359 6.91 14.93 -13.07
CA GLU A 359 5.61 15.55 -13.26
C GLU A 359 5.01 15.08 -14.58
N MET A 360 3.82 14.50 -14.52
CA MET A 360 3.08 14.02 -15.68
C MET A 360 1.87 14.92 -15.93
N SER A 361 1.69 15.32 -17.18
CA SER A 361 0.54 16.14 -17.57
C SER A 361 -0.78 15.37 -17.41
N PRO A 362 -1.89 16.02 -17.06
CA PRO A 362 -3.20 15.36 -16.98
C PRO A 362 -3.58 14.63 -18.28
N LYS A 363 -3.24 15.22 -19.43
CA LYS A 363 -3.54 14.67 -20.75
C LYS A 363 -2.77 13.38 -21.02
N SER A 364 -1.47 13.34 -20.71
CA SER A 364 -0.66 12.14 -20.91
C SER A 364 -1.12 11.01 -20.00
N VAL A 365 -1.47 11.31 -18.75
CA VAL A 365 -2.02 10.32 -17.80
C VAL A 365 -3.37 9.78 -18.28
N ASP A 366 -4.31 10.62 -18.74
CA ASP A 366 -5.61 10.17 -19.28
C ASP A 366 -5.46 9.24 -20.48
N GLN A 367 -4.58 9.60 -21.43
CA GLN A 367 -4.31 8.78 -22.62
C GLN A 367 -3.70 7.43 -22.25
N MET A 368 -2.71 7.43 -21.35
CA MET A 368 -2.04 6.24 -20.88
C MET A 368 -2.99 5.29 -20.14
N ILE A 369 -3.72 5.80 -19.14
CA ILE A 369 -4.66 5.01 -18.37
C ILE A 369 -5.80 4.48 -19.25
N SER A 370 -6.27 5.27 -20.22
CA SER A 370 -7.28 4.80 -21.18
C SER A 370 -6.81 3.59 -21.97
N ARG A 371 -5.53 3.57 -22.38
CA ARG A 371 -4.93 2.41 -23.05
C ARG A 371 -4.82 1.21 -22.11
N TRP A 372 -4.40 1.42 -20.87
CA TRP A 372 -4.31 0.35 -19.87
C TRP A 372 -5.69 -0.26 -19.57
N ILE A 373 -6.72 0.56 -19.40
CA ILE A 373 -8.11 0.10 -19.22
C ILE A 373 -8.58 -0.73 -20.42
N GLN A 374 -8.25 -0.32 -21.65
CA GLN A 374 -8.58 -1.11 -22.83
C GLN A 374 -7.92 -2.50 -22.79
N GLN A 375 -6.65 -2.57 -22.38
CA GLN A 375 -5.92 -3.83 -22.25
C GLN A 375 -6.45 -4.71 -21.11
N ILE A 376 -6.96 -4.10 -20.03
CA ILE A 376 -7.67 -4.83 -18.97
C ILE A 376 -8.97 -5.42 -19.51
N LYS A 377 -9.75 -4.65 -20.28
CA LYS A 377 -11.00 -5.12 -20.89
C LYS A 377 -10.78 -6.27 -21.88
N LEU A 378 -9.66 -6.27 -22.63
CA LEU A 378 -9.28 -7.41 -23.45
C LEU A 378 -8.99 -8.65 -22.59
N GLY A 379 -8.26 -8.51 -21.49
CA GLY A 379 -8.05 -9.59 -20.52
C GLY A 379 -9.35 -10.12 -19.91
N GLN A 380 -10.27 -9.23 -19.53
CA GLN A 380 -11.60 -9.61 -19.04
C GLN A 380 -12.39 -10.38 -20.09
N ALA A 381 -12.38 -9.93 -21.35
CA ALA A 381 -13.04 -10.64 -22.44
C ALA A 381 -12.48 -12.06 -22.62
N ARG A 382 -11.15 -12.23 -22.60
CA ARG A 382 -10.52 -13.56 -22.67
C ARG A 382 -10.93 -14.47 -21.51
N ALA A 383 -11.02 -13.92 -20.29
CA ALA A 383 -11.44 -14.68 -19.12
C ALA A 383 -12.89 -15.18 -19.25
N MET A 384 -13.78 -14.39 -19.87
CA MET A 384 -15.17 -14.79 -20.11
C MET A 384 -15.31 -15.95 -21.10
N GLU A 385 -14.35 -16.14 -22.01
CA GLU A 385 -14.34 -17.28 -22.95
C GLU A 385 -13.95 -18.61 -22.27
N ILE A 386 -13.16 -18.56 -21.17
CA ILE A 386 -12.77 -19.76 -20.40
C ILE A 386 -13.74 -20.00 -19.23
N GLY A 387 -14.31 -18.93 -18.68
CA GLY A 387 -15.15 -18.96 -17.49
C GLY A 387 -16.25 -20.00 -17.59
N THR A 388 -16.42 -20.80 -16.54
CA THR A 388 -17.50 -21.79 -16.53
C THR A 388 -18.84 -21.06 -16.48
N HIS A 389 -19.68 -21.23 -17.50
CA HIS A 389 -21.08 -20.85 -17.41
C HIS A 389 -21.76 -21.78 -16.40
N GLY A 390 -22.37 -21.19 -15.37
CA GLY A 390 -23.24 -21.93 -14.47
C GLY A 390 -24.36 -22.61 -15.27
N HIS A 391 -24.90 -23.72 -14.77
CA HIS A 391 -26.04 -24.35 -15.45
C HIS A 391 -27.22 -23.37 -15.49
N GLY A 392 -27.57 -22.89 -16.69
CA GLY A 392 -28.64 -21.90 -16.89
C GLY A 392 -28.18 -20.44 -17.00
N ASP A 393 -26.87 -20.18 -16.94
CA ASP A 393 -26.30 -18.86 -17.19
C ASP A 393 -26.21 -18.58 -18.69
N ASN A 394 -26.88 -17.52 -19.14
CA ASN A 394 -26.93 -17.09 -20.54
C ASN A 394 -25.89 -16.00 -20.86
N SER A 395 -24.94 -15.76 -19.95
CA SER A 395 -23.80 -14.86 -20.18
C SER A 395 -24.19 -13.38 -20.35
N THR A 396 -25.37 -12.96 -19.88
CA THR A 396 -25.88 -11.58 -20.03
C THR A 396 -25.76 -10.72 -18.76
N SER A 397 -24.85 -11.04 -17.83
CA SER A 397 -24.64 -10.24 -16.61
C SER A 397 -23.94 -8.92 -16.88
#